data_AF-A0A7S1D4B4-F1
#
_entry.id   AF-A0A7S1D4B4-F1
#
_cell.length_a   1.000
_cell.length_b   1.000
_cell.length_c   1.000
_cell.angle_alpha   90.00
_cell.angle_beta   90.00
_cell.angle_gamma   90.00
#
_symmetry.space_group_name_H-M   'P 1'
#
loop_
_entity.id
_entity.type
_entity.pdbx_description
1 polymer ?
#
loop_
_entity_poly.entity_id
_entity_poly.type
_entity_poly.pdbx_seq_one_letter_code
_entity_poly.pdbx_strand_id
1 'polypeptide(L)'
;APQTIQALKDIGFPASSINPGYGLAESCACVISAIGGEVKVNKGVVSCGTLIRSEAYDKHVVIASTSSTTTPTAIVEDGVVGEIHIRGPELASGYWAKSELNEHFHRKLDDGHEYFATGDLGMIVEGSLYVMGRIKELIIVNGKNIYPTDIERTIERSFPNHVRPGCNKTVPVTVAGSLRITVECFG
;
A
#
# COMPACT_ATOMS: atom_id res chain seq x y z
N ALA A 1 -8.12 5.91 -10.25
CA ALA A 1 -7.45 7.22 -10.38
C ALA A 1 -7.39 7.75 -11.82
N PRO A 2 -6.98 7.01 -12.87
CA PRO A 2 -6.90 7.57 -14.23
C PRO A 2 -8.25 8.06 -14.76
N GLN A 3 -9.33 7.29 -14.53
CA GLN A 3 -10.70 7.68 -14.86
C GLN A 3 -11.15 8.93 -14.07
N THR A 4 -10.76 9.05 -12.80
CA THR A 4 -11.06 10.22 -11.96
C THR A 4 -10.35 11.46 -12.45
N ILE A 5 -9.07 11.34 -12.82
CA ILE A 5 -8.28 12.43 -13.41
C ILE A 5 -8.91 12.88 -14.73
N GLN A 6 -9.34 11.93 -15.58
CA GLN A 6 -10.03 12.26 -16.82
C GLN A 6 -11.37 12.97 -16.57
N ALA A 7 -12.20 12.43 -15.66
CA ALA A 7 -13.47 13.05 -15.31
C ALA A 7 -13.32 14.48 -14.78
N LEU A 8 -12.26 14.77 -14.02
CA LEU A 8 -11.93 16.11 -13.55
C LEU A 8 -11.49 17.04 -14.69
N LYS A 9 -10.67 16.54 -15.62
CA LYS A 9 -10.29 17.29 -16.83
C LYS A 9 -11.52 17.66 -17.64
N ASP A 10 -12.47 16.74 -17.79
CA ASP A 10 -13.69 16.95 -18.57
C ASP A 10 -14.57 18.08 -18.02
N ILE A 11 -14.46 18.38 -16.71
CA ILE A 11 -15.17 19.49 -16.06
C ILE A 11 -14.27 20.71 -15.79
N GLY A 12 -13.07 20.76 -16.38
CA GLY A 12 -12.19 21.94 -16.39
C GLY A 12 -11.14 22.03 -15.27
N PHE A 13 -10.97 21.00 -14.44
CA PHE A 13 -9.89 20.97 -13.46
C PHE A 13 -8.58 20.48 -14.10
N PRO A 14 -7.42 21.08 -13.74
CA PRO A 14 -6.13 20.55 -14.18
C PRO A 14 -5.87 19.16 -13.60
N ALA A 15 -5.06 18.35 -14.30
CA ALA A 15 -4.72 16.99 -13.86
C ALA A 15 -4.08 16.96 -12.45
N SER A 16 -3.40 18.05 -12.08
CA SER A 16 -2.74 18.26 -10.78
C SER A 16 -3.71 18.61 -9.63
N SER A 17 -5.01 18.74 -9.90
CA SER A 17 -6.01 18.97 -8.84
C SER A 17 -6.25 17.75 -7.94
N ILE A 18 -5.83 16.56 -8.35
CA ILE A 18 -5.84 15.36 -7.50
C ILE A 18 -4.41 14.85 -7.37
N ASN A 19 -3.97 14.65 -6.13
CA ASN A 19 -2.71 14.02 -5.81
C ASN A 19 -3.01 12.76 -4.99
N PRO A 20 -2.80 11.55 -5.55
CA PRO A 20 -2.82 10.33 -4.77
C PRO A 20 -1.82 10.45 -3.62
N GLY A 21 -2.23 9.98 -2.45
CA GLY A 21 -1.36 9.92 -1.27
C GLY A 21 -1.57 8.62 -0.53
N TYR A 22 -0.59 8.30 0.30
CA TYR A 22 -0.62 7.18 1.23
C TYR A 22 -0.41 7.72 2.64
N GLY A 23 -1.16 7.21 3.60
CA GLY A 23 -1.08 7.66 4.97
C GLY A 23 -1.88 6.82 5.95
N LEU A 24 -1.46 6.89 7.22
CA LEU A 24 -1.97 6.11 8.33
C LEU A 24 -2.17 7.03 9.54
N ALA A 25 -2.95 6.57 10.51
CA ALA A 25 -3.14 7.30 11.76
C ALA A 25 -1.82 7.40 12.55
N GLU A 26 -1.01 6.33 12.49
CA GLU A 26 0.25 6.15 13.20
C GLU A 26 1.36 7.09 12.69
N SER A 27 1.18 7.75 11.55
CA SER A 27 2.15 8.66 10.93
C SER A 27 1.57 10.05 10.67
N CYS A 28 0.60 10.49 11.47
CA CYS A 28 -0.08 11.78 11.30
C CYS A 28 -0.67 12.01 9.89
N ALA A 29 -1.52 11.07 9.44
CA ALA A 29 -2.39 11.15 8.26
C ALA A 29 -1.73 11.12 6.87
N CYS A 30 -0.54 11.67 6.64
CA CYS A 30 0.11 11.65 5.32
C CYS A 30 1.55 11.18 5.41
N VAL A 31 1.82 10.03 4.78
CA VAL A 31 3.17 9.49 4.64
C VAL A 31 3.84 10.09 3.40
N ILE A 32 3.24 9.86 2.23
CA ILE A 32 3.74 10.31 0.92
C ILE A 32 2.54 10.80 0.11
N SER A 33 2.74 11.82 -0.72
CA SER A 33 1.74 12.32 -1.65
C SER A 33 2.39 12.75 -2.96
N ALA A 34 1.72 12.51 -4.08
CA ALA A 34 2.17 12.86 -5.42
C ALA A 34 2.01 14.36 -5.74
N ILE A 35 2.44 15.25 -4.84
CA ILE A 35 2.17 16.69 -4.93
C ILE A 35 2.83 17.29 -6.17
N GLY A 36 2.02 17.90 -7.05
CA GLY A 36 2.48 18.73 -8.16
C GLY A 36 3.18 17.97 -9.30
N GLY A 37 3.22 16.64 -9.22
CA GLY A 37 3.81 15.78 -10.24
C GLY A 37 2.77 15.09 -11.12
N GLU A 38 3.23 14.48 -12.21
CA GLU A 38 2.40 13.59 -13.00
C GLU A 38 2.08 12.30 -12.23
N VAL A 39 0.83 11.85 -12.30
CA VAL A 39 0.42 10.60 -11.64
C VAL A 39 0.98 9.41 -12.41
N LYS A 40 2.00 8.76 -11.84
CA LYS A 40 2.62 7.56 -12.42
C LYS A 40 1.74 6.32 -12.22
N VAL A 41 1.78 5.41 -13.19
CA VAL A 41 1.09 4.12 -13.15
C VAL A 41 2.06 3.00 -13.52
N ASN A 42 2.13 1.97 -12.68
CA ASN A 42 2.94 0.78 -12.93
C ASN A 42 2.04 -0.47 -12.88
N LYS A 43 1.99 -1.24 -13.98
CA LYS A 43 1.15 -2.45 -14.11
C LYS A 43 -0.33 -2.25 -13.67
N GLY A 44 -0.86 -1.04 -13.88
CA GLY A 44 -2.23 -0.68 -13.50
C GLY A 44 -2.42 -0.23 -12.06
N VAL A 45 -1.35 -0.15 -11.27
CA VAL A 45 -1.33 0.42 -9.91
C VAL A 45 -0.86 1.86 -10.00
N VAL A 46 -1.58 2.76 -9.33
CA VAL A 46 -1.30 4.20 -9.30
C VAL A 46 -0.30 4.50 -8.19
N SER A 47 0.72 5.29 -8.48
CA SER A 47 1.67 5.72 -7.46
C SER A 47 1.02 6.67 -6.45
N CYS A 48 1.38 6.53 -5.18
CA CYS A 48 1.04 7.45 -4.11
C CYS A 48 1.98 8.66 -4.03
N GLY A 49 2.94 8.78 -4.95
CA GLY A 49 3.90 9.88 -5.01
C GLY A 49 5.32 9.46 -4.68
N THR A 50 6.20 10.45 -4.67
CA THR A 50 7.61 10.30 -4.30
C THR A 50 7.83 10.77 -2.88
N LEU A 51 8.80 10.17 -2.20
CA LEU A 51 9.30 10.68 -0.94
C LEU A 51 9.74 12.14 -1.09
N ILE A 52 9.11 13.05 -0.35
CA ILE A 52 9.62 14.41 -0.18
C ILE A 52 10.78 14.30 0.80
N ARG A 53 11.99 14.14 0.28
CA ARG A 53 13.21 14.21 1.10
C ARG A 53 13.54 15.68 1.32
N SER A 54 13.66 16.06 2.58
CA SER A 54 14.13 17.38 3.00
C SER A 54 15.22 17.18 4.04
N GLU A 55 16.34 17.89 3.93
CA GLU A 55 17.38 17.87 4.96
C GLU A 55 16.84 18.34 6.33
N ALA A 56 15.75 19.12 6.32
CA ALA A 56 15.08 19.59 7.53
C ALA A 56 14.08 18.58 8.14
N TYR A 57 13.83 17.44 7.48
CA TYR A 57 12.83 16.46 7.92
C TYR A 57 13.30 15.02 7.74
N ASP A 58 13.72 14.38 8.84
CA ASP A 58 14.28 13.02 8.88
C ASP A 58 13.18 11.95 8.75
N LYS A 59 12.56 11.86 7.56
CA LYS A 59 11.56 10.84 7.23
C LYS A 59 12.11 9.83 6.23
N HIS A 60 11.93 8.56 6.57
CA HIS A 60 12.36 7.42 5.79
C HIS A 60 11.19 6.49 5.54
N VAL A 61 11.02 6.10 4.28
CA VAL A 61 10.10 5.03 3.88
C VAL A 61 10.89 4.05 3.04
N VAL A 62 10.90 2.80 3.48
CA VAL A 62 11.62 1.70 2.85
C VAL A 62 10.69 0.51 2.68
N ILE A 63 11.08 -0.42 1.81
CA ILE A 63 10.36 -1.67 1.60
C ILE A 63 11.22 -2.80 2.19
N ALA A 64 10.64 -3.61 3.08
CA ALA A 64 11.33 -4.71 3.75
C ALA A 64 10.72 -6.07 3.34
N SER A 65 11.54 -7.11 3.32
CA SER A 65 11.11 -8.45 2.89
C SER A 65 10.08 -9.05 3.84
N THR A 66 8.98 -9.60 3.30
CA THR A 66 7.96 -10.33 4.08
C THR A 66 8.27 -11.80 4.27
N SER A 67 9.25 -12.35 3.56
CA SER A 67 9.63 -13.77 3.65
C SER A 67 10.83 -14.00 4.57
N SER A 68 11.45 -12.94 5.09
CA SER A 68 12.55 -13.07 6.04
C SER A 68 12.02 -13.58 7.37
N THR A 69 12.47 -14.77 7.78
CA THR A 69 12.34 -15.25 9.16
C THR A 69 13.50 -14.78 10.05
N THR A 70 14.44 -14.01 9.49
CA THR A 70 15.66 -13.57 10.16
C THR A 70 15.52 -12.12 10.62
N THR A 71 16.03 -11.83 11.81
CA THR A 71 16.14 -10.47 12.36
C THR A 71 17.62 -10.05 12.34
N PRO A 72 17.97 -8.87 11.82
CA PRO A 72 17.07 -7.87 11.22
C PRO A 72 16.46 -8.28 9.88
N THR A 73 15.29 -7.72 9.56
CA THR A 73 14.62 -7.95 8.27
C THR A 73 15.35 -7.17 7.17
N ALA A 74 15.58 -7.82 6.02
CA ALA A 74 16.30 -7.19 4.91
C ALA A 74 15.44 -6.13 4.18
N ILE A 75 16.04 -4.98 3.89
CA ILE A 75 15.48 -3.99 2.95
C ILE A 75 15.62 -4.55 1.53
N VAL A 76 14.57 -4.44 0.72
CA VAL A 76 14.57 -4.95 -0.66
C VAL A 76 14.95 -3.86 -1.67
N GLU A 77 15.42 -4.30 -2.83
CA GLU A 77 15.74 -3.43 -3.95
C GLU A 77 14.50 -2.78 -4.60
N ASP A 78 14.73 -1.75 -5.40
CA ASP A 78 13.69 -1.07 -6.19
C ASP A 78 12.94 -2.06 -7.09
N GLY A 79 11.62 -1.94 -7.13
CA GLY A 79 10.73 -2.82 -7.90
C GLY A 79 10.35 -4.13 -7.20
N VAL A 80 10.94 -4.46 -6.04
CA VAL A 80 10.56 -5.64 -5.26
C VAL A 80 9.43 -5.30 -4.29
N VAL A 81 8.41 -6.16 -4.25
CA VAL A 81 7.28 -6.02 -3.33
C VAL A 81 7.67 -6.54 -1.95
N GLY A 82 7.36 -5.76 -0.92
CA GLY A 82 7.56 -6.12 0.48
C GLY A 82 6.64 -5.30 1.39
N GLU A 83 6.90 -5.33 2.69
CA GLU A 83 6.20 -4.50 3.67
C GLU A 83 6.72 -3.06 3.62
N ILE A 84 5.82 -2.08 3.70
CA ILE A 84 6.19 -0.68 3.84
C ILE A 84 6.61 -0.43 5.30
N HIS A 85 7.82 0.08 5.49
CA HIS A 85 8.40 0.43 6.80
C HIS A 85 8.69 1.93 6.85
N ILE A 86 8.35 2.57 7.97
CA ILE A 86 8.44 4.03 8.13
C ILE A 86 9.27 4.37 9.36
N ARG A 87 10.17 5.35 9.24
CA ARG A 87 10.90 5.94 10.37
C ARG A 87 10.88 7.45 10.24
N GLY A 88 10.51 8.15 11.31
CA GLY A 88 10.49 9.62 11.30
C GLY A 88 9.82 10.21 12.55
N PRO A 89 9.97 11.53 12.75
CA PRO A 89 9.47 12.24 13.93
C PRO A 89 7.93 12.32 14.04
N GLU A 90 7.20 12.06 12.95
CA GLU A 90 5.74 12.05 12.91
C GLU A 90 5.07 10.79 13.45
N LEU A 91 5.87 9.75 13.73
CA LEU A 91 5.32 8.49 14.20
C LEU A 91 4.70 8.67 15.59
N ALA A 92 3.53 8.05 15.77
CA ALA A 92 2.91 7.92 17.07
C ALA A 92 3.84 7.17 18.03
N SER A 93 3.73 7.45 19.33
CA SER A 93 4.49 6.73 20.36
C SER A 93 4.02 5.28 20.59
N GLY A 94 3.01 4.84 19.84
CA GLY A 94 2.38 3.53 19.95
C GLY A 94 0.89 3.60 20.23
N TYR A 95 0.28 2.42 20.31
CA TYR A 95 -1.11 2.22 20.68
C TYR A 95 -1.28 2.17 22.21
N TRP A 96 -2.32 2.84 22.70
CA TRP A 96 -2.67 2.86 24.12
C TRP A 96 -3.08 1.46 24.61
N ALA A 97 -2.48 1.00 25.71
CA ALA A 97 -2.78 -0.28 26.37
C ALA A 97 -2.72 -1.51 25.44
N LYS A 98 -1.85 -1.49 24.42
CA LYS A 98 -1.67 -2.56 23.43
C LYS A 98 -0.18 -2.87 23.24
N SER A 99 0.49 -3.34 24.29
CA SER A 99 1.93 -3.64 24.27
C SER A 99 2.35 -4.58 23.14
N GLU A 100 1.56 -5.61 22.85
CA GLU A 100 1.84 -6.57 21.76
C GLU A 100 1.81 -5.91 20.38
N LEU A 101 0.93 -4.93 20.15
CA LEU A 101 0.87 -4.21 18.88
C LEU A 101 2.00 -3.17 18.76
N ASN A 102 2.56 -2.71 19.88
CA ASN A 102 3.63 -1.72 19.88
C ASN A 102 4.96 -2.29 19.39
N GLU A 103 5.12 -3.62 19.33
CA GLU A 103 6.28 -4.25 18.67
C GLU A 103 6.43 -3.81 17.20
N HIS A 104 5.33 -3.43 16.54
CA HIS A 104 5.36 -2.93 15.18
C HIS A 104 6.16 -1.63 15.05
N PHE A 105 6.28 -0.81 16.09
CA PHE A 105 7.02 0.47 16.07
C PHE A 105 8.53 0.29 16.21
N HIS A 106 9.00 -0.92 16.53
CA HIS A 106 10.40 -1.20 16.88
C HIS A 106 11.01 -2.29 15.99
N ARG A 107 10.57 -2.41 14.73
CA ARG A 107 11.11 -3.42 13.82
C ARG A 107 12.50 -3.02 13.34
N LYS A 108 13.48 -3.87 13.63
CA LYS A 108 14.88 -3.68 13.23
C LYS A 108 15.10 -4.17 11.80
N LEU A 109 15.65 -3.29 10.96
CA LEU A 109 16.05 -3.59 9.60
C LEU A 109 17.58 -3.71 9.50
N ASP A 110 18.05 -4.21 8.35
CA ASP A 110 19.47 -4.54 8.10
C ASP A 110 20.39 -3.31 7.99
N ASP A 111 19.81 -2.12 7.87
CA ASP A 111 20.48 -0.82 8.05
C ASP A 111 20.79 -0.48 9.52
N GLY A 112 20.33 -1.30 10.47
CA GLY A 112 20.57 -1.14 11.90
C GLY A 112 19.59 -0.19 12.61
N HIS A 113 18.58 0.35 11.92
CA HIS A 113 17.60 1.26 12.50
C HIS A 113 16.27 0.55 12.83
N GLU A 114 15.48 1.18 13.70
CA GLU A 114 14.11 0.75 14.02
C GLU A 114 13.10 1.53 13.18
N TYR A 115 12.11 0.78 12.67
CA TYR A 115 11.03 1.27 11.83
C TYR A 115 9.68 0.82 12.37
N PHE A 116 8.65 1.59 12.04
CA PHE A 116 7.27 1.19 12.13
C PHE A 116 6.88 0.30 10.93
N ALA A 117 6.56 -0.95 11.21
CA ALA A 117 6.05 -1.93 10.25
C ALA A 117 4.52 -1.75 10.07
N THR A 118 4.13 -1.23 8.92
CA THR A 118 2.76 -0.75 8.65
C THR A 118 1.73 -1.86 8.46
N GLY A 119 2.17 -3.08 8.14
CA GLY A 119 1.31 -4.16 7.66
C GLY A 119 0.78 -3.99 6.24
N ASP A 120 1.19 -2.93 5.53
CA ASP A 120 0.85 -2.68 4.13
C ASP A 120 1.96 -3.19 3.21
N LEU A 121 1.56 -3.79 2.09
CA LEU A 121 2.45 -4.21 1.02
C LEU A 121 2.66 -3.06 0.05
N GLY A 122 3.90 -2.85 -0.35
CA GLY A 122 4.26 -1.84 -1.33
C GLY A 122 5.52 -2.19 -2.11
N MET A 123 5.78 -1.38 -3.13
CA MET A 123 7.05 -1.35 -3.84
C MET A 123 7.41 0.10 -4.12
N ILE A 124 8.71 0.39 -4.16
CA ILE A 124 9.23 1.65 -4.68
C ILE A 124 9.75 1.37 -6.09
N VAL A 125 9.41 2.23 -7.05
CA VAL A 125 9.99 2.21 -8.40
C VAL A 125 10.43 3.62 -8.75
N GLU A 126 11.71 3.81 -9.01
CA GLU A 126 12.30 5.12 -9.33
C GLU A 126 11.90 6.20 -8.29
N GLY A 127 11.93 5.83 -7.01
CA GLY A 127 11.58 6.72 -5.89
C GLY A 127 10.08 6.97 -5.69
N SER A 128 9.21 6.38 -6.52
CA SER A 128 7.75 6.49 -6.40
C SER A 128 7.17 5.28 -5.67
N LEU A 129 6.35 5.50 -4.64
CA LEU A 129 5.71 4.44 -3.87
C LEU A 129 4.44 3.95 -4.57
N TYR A 130 4.24 2.64 -4.60
CA TYR A 130 3.03 1.95 -5.06
C TYR A 130 2.54 1.04 -3.95
N VAL A 131 1.29 1.22 -3.52
CA VAL A 131 0.66 0.40 -2.48
C VAL A 131 -0.06 -0.77 -3.14
N MET A 132 0.29 -2.00 -2.74
CA MET A 132 -0.17 -3.25 -3.34
C MET A 132 -1.31 -3.91 -2.56
N GLY A 133 -1.48 -3.57 -1.28
CA GLY A 133 -2.55 -4.10 -0.43
C GLY A 133 -2.09 -4.27 1.02
N ARG A 134 -2.76 -5.15 1.77
CA ARG A 134 -2.44 -5.47 3.16
C ARG A 134 -1.84 -6.88 3.27
N ILE A 135 -0.83 -7.06 4.12
CA ILE A 135 -0.21 -8.38 4.37
C ILE A 135 -1.25 -9.39 4.86
N LYS A 136 -2.12 -8.96 5.80
CA LYS A 136 -3.16 -9.83 6.37
C LYS A 136 -4.27 -10.22 5.39
N GLU A 137 -4.40 -9.50 4.27
CA GLU A 137 -5.37 -9.82 3.22
C GLU A 137 -4.75 -10.63 2.07
N LEU A 138 -3.44 -10.89 2.09
CA LEU A 138 -2.76 -11.65 1.04
C LEU A 138 -3.29 -13.09 1.01
N ILE A 139 -3.80 -13.49 -0.16
CA ILE A 139 -4.33 -14.84 -0.37
C ILE A 139 -3.22 -15.71 -0.94
N ILE A 140 -2.91 -16.84 -0.29
CA ILE A 140 -1.88 -17.77 -0.77
C ILE A 140 -2.55 -19.05 -1.27
N VAL A 141 -2.43 -19.32 -2.56
CA VAL A 141 -2.97 -20.54 -3.20
C VAL A 141 -1.84 -21.26 -3.93
N ASN A 142 -1.58 -22.52 -3.59
CA ASN A 142 -0.53 -23.33 -4.22
C ASN A 142 0.85 -22.64 -4.26
N GLY A 143 1.22 -21.95 -3.18
CA GLY A 143 2.48 -21.19 -3.08
C GLY A 143 2.53 -19.90 -3.90
N LYS A 144 1.40 -19.45 -4.46
CA LYS A 144 1.31 -18.19 -5.20
C LYS A 144 0.59 -17.13 -4.38
N ASN A 145 1.18 -15.95 -4.36
CA ASN A 145 0.63 -14.75 -3.77
C ASN A 145 -0.44 -14.17 -4.71
N ILE A 146 -1.67 -14.07 -4.20
CA ILE A 146 -2.82 -13.49 -4.89
C ILE A 146 -3.25 -12.26 -4.08
N TYR A 147 -3.14 -11.10 -4.71
CA TYR A 147 -3.53 -9.83 -4.13
C TYR A 147 -5.03 -9.62 -4.37
N PRO A 148 -5.85 -9.40 -3.31
CA PRO A 148 -7.29 -9.12 -3.47
C PRO A 148 -7.58 -7.99 -4.47
N THR A 149 -6.77 -6.94 -4.45
CA THR A 149 -6.86 -5.77 -5.33
C THR A 149 -6.72 -6.11 -6.82
N ASP A 150 -5.97 -7.15 -7.17
CA ASP A 150 -5.85 -7.60 -8.56
C ASP A 150 -7.09 -8.35 -9.03
N ILE A 151 -7.73 -9.13 -8.13
CA ILE A 151 -9.02 -9.78 -8.41
C ILE A 151 -10.10 -8.72 -8.58
N GLU A 152 -10.17 -7.76 -7.65
CA GLU A 152 -11.15 -6.66 -7.68
C GLU A 152 -11.07 -5.89 -9.00
N ARG A 153 -9.86 -5.47 -9.39
CA ARG A 153 -9.62 -4.77 -10.66
C ARG A 153 -9.97 -5.63 -11.89
N THR A 154 -9.76 -6.94 -11.81
CA THR A 154 -10.11 -7.87 -12.89
C THR A 154 -11.63 -7.96 -13.06
N ILE A 155 -12.37 -8.02 -11.96
CA ILE A 155 -13.85 -8.02 -11.95
C ILE A 155 -14.38 -6.71 -12.53
N GLU A 156 -13.86 -5.56 -12.09
CA GLU A 156 -14.25 -4.24 -12.63
C GLU A 156 -14.06 -4.14 -14.15
N ARG A 157 -12.95 -4.67 -14.67
CA ARG A 157 -12.64 -4.66 -16.11
C ARG A 157 -13.48 -5.65 -16.90
N SER A 158 -13.82 -6.79 -16.30
CA SER A 158 -14.57 -7.86 -16.96
C SER A 158 -16.07 -7.57 -16.99
N PHE A 159 -16.59 -6.84 -15.99
CA PHE A 159 -18.00 -6.53 -15.83
C PHE A 159 -18.27 -5.01 -15.68
N PRO A 160 -17.81 -4.17 -16.61
CA PRO A 160 -17.85 -2.71 -16.46
C PRO A 160 -19.26 -2.10 -16.37
N ASN A 161 -20.28 -2.83 -16.86
CA ASN A 161 -21.69 -2.41 -16.80
C ASN A 161 -22.42 -2.90 -15.53
N HIS A 162 -21.77 -3.72 -14.70
CA HIS A 162 -22.38 -4.31 -13.50
C HIS A 162 -21.61 -3.96 -12.22
N VAL A 163 -20.31 -3.68 -12.33
CA VAL A 163 -19.45 -3.39 -11.19
C VAL A 163 -18.76 -2.05 -11.43
N ARG A 164 -19.17 -1.03 -10.68
CA ARG A 164 -18.49 0.26 -10.68
C ARG A 164 -17.11 0.12 -10.03
N PRO A 165 -16.06 0.78 -10.56
CA PRO A 165 -14.75 0.79 -9.93
C PRO A 165 -14.81 1.19 -8.45
N GLY A 166 -14.11 0.42 -7.60
CA GLY A 166 -14.09 0.58 -6.15
C GLY A 166 -15.34 0.08 -5.42
N CYS A 167 -16.30 -0.54 -6.11
CA CYS A 167 -17.54 -1.05 -5.52
C CYS A 167 -17.57 -2.57 -5.43
N ASN A 168 -16.43 -3.18 -5.18
CA ASN A 168 -16.34 -4.59 -4.89
C ASN A 168 -15.21 -4.85 -3.90
N LYS A 169 -15.29 -5.96 -3.18
CA LYS A 169 -14.27 -6.42 -2.24
C LYS A 169 -14.07 -7.92 -2.40
N THR A 170 -12.82 -8.33 -2.49
CA THR A 170 -12.44 -9.74 -2.51
C THR A 170 -12.16 -10.22 -1.09
N VAL A 171 -12.79 -11.33 -0.70
CA VAL A 171 -12.67 -11.94 0.62
C VAL A 171 -12.35 -13.43 0.49
N PRO A 172 -11.25 -13.92 1.08
CA PRO A 172 -11.02 -15.35 1.21
C PRO A 172 -11.95 -15.93 2.29
N VAL A 173 -12.66 -17.02 1.97
CA VAL A 173 -13.53 -17.74 2.92
C VAL A 173 -13.21 -19.22 2.92
N THR A 174 -13.15 -19.84 4.09
CA THR A 174 -12.96 -21.29 4.21
C THR A 174 -14.32 -21.96 4.30
N VAL A 175 -14.67 -22.78 3.31
CA VAL A 175 -15.93 -23.53 3.27
C VAL A 175 -15.62 -25.02 3.25
N ALA A 176 -16.10 -25.75 4.28
CA ALA A 176 -15.85 -27.18 4.45
C ALA A 176 -14.36 -27.57 4.33
N GLY A 177 -13.48 -26.78 4.96
CA GLY A 177 -12.02 -27.01 4.94
C GLY A 177 -11.31 -26.62 3.64
N SER A 178 -12.04 -26.12 2.63
CA SER A 178 -11.46 -25.64 1.37
C SER A 178 -11.47 -24.12 1.31
N LEU A 179 -10.34 -23.53 0.94
CA LEU A 179 -10.26 -22.09 0.65
C LEU A 179 -11.06 -21.77 -0.61
N ARG A 180 -11.99 -20.83 -0.50
CA ARG A 180 -12.73 -20.22 -1.61
C ARG A 180 -12.48 -18.72 -1.60
N ILE A 181 -12.61 -18.10 -2.76
CA ILE A 181 -12.52 -16.65 -2.91
C ILE A 181 -13.91 -16.17 -3.28
N THR A 182 -14.45 -15.26 -2.47
CA THR A 182 -15.73 -14.60 -2.74
C THR A 182 -15.45 -13.16 -3.13
N VAL A 183 -16.17 -12.65 -4.12
CA VAL A 183 -16.16 -11.23 -4.46
C VAL A 183 -17.54 -10.68 -4.16
N GLU A 184 -17.61 -9.75 -3.22
CA GLU A 184 -18.84 -9.02 -2.91
C GLU A 184 -18.85 -7.76 -3.76
N CYS A 185 -19.90 -7.57 -4.54
CA CYS A 185 -20.13 -6.36 -5.32
C CYS A 185 -21.22 -5.53 -4.63
N PHE A 186 -20.96 -4.24 -4.48
CA PHE A 186 -21.85 -3.29 -3.83
C PHE A 186 -22.40 -2.33 -4.88
N GLY A 187 -23.67 -1.96 -4.79
CA GLY A 187 -24.32 -1.03 -5.72
C GLY A 187 -25.34 -1.75 -6.58
#